data_AF-A0A1G6VLR4-F1
#
_entry.id   AF-A0A1G6VLR4-F1
#
_cell.length_a   1.000
_cell.length_b   1.000
_cell.length_c   1.000
_cell.angle_alpha   90.00
_cell.angle_beta   90.00
_cell.angle_gamma   90.00
#
_symmetry.space_group_name_H-M   'P 1'
#
loop_
_entity.id
_entity.type
_entity.pdbx_description
1 polymer ?
#
loop_
_entity_poly.entity_id
_entity_poly.type
_entity_poly.pdbx_seq_one_letter_code
_entity_poly.pdbx_strand_id
1 'polypeptide(L)' 'MERMSKPLPARHHTAIWKRYVAALKRRGFLLIRLDKNTTWLADNAAALAATPAFSDVAIQFCVSVTVLFTLPL' A
#
# COMPACT_ATOMS: atom_id res chain seq x y z
N MET A 1 24.78 -26.07 30.48
CA MET A 1 23.51 -26.03 29.70
C MET A 1 22.87 -24.68 29.98
N GLU A 2 23.32 -23.63 29.28
CA GLU A 2 22.91 -22.26 29.56
C GLU A 2 21.92 -21.81 28.49
N ARG A 3 20.66 -21.62 28.88
CA ARG A 3 19.60 -21.16 27.99
C ARG A 3 19.80 -19.67 27.72
N MET A 4 20.26 -19.31 26.53
CA MET A 4 20.23 -17.92 26.07
C MET A 4 18.77 -17.49 25.90
N SER A 5 18.28 -16.65 26.81
CA SER A 5 16.98 -16.00 26.67
C SER A 5 17.00 -15.07 25.45
N LYS A 6 16.07 -15.27 24.52
CA LYS A 6 15.93 -14.47 23.29
C LYS A 6 15.72 -13.00 23.65
N PRO A 7 16.47 -12.04 23.07
CA PRO A 7 16.23 -10.62 23.30
C PRO A 7 14.81 -10.25 22.84
N LEU A 8 14.12 -9.39 23.60
CA LEU A 8 12.79 -8.92 23.23
C LEU A 8 12.86 -8.31 21.81
N PRO A 9 11.87 -8.61 20.94
CA PRO A 9 11.85 -8.07 19.59
C PRO A 9 11.88 -6.54 19.68
N ALA A 10 12.86 -5.93 19.01
CA ALA A 10 12.95 -4.49 18.90
C ALA A 10 11.63 -3.97 18.33
N ARG A 11 10.86 -3.24 19.14
CA ARG A 11 9.61 -2.63 18.72
C ARG A 11 9.99 -1.59 17.66
N HIS A 12 9.83 -1.95 16.38
CA HIS A 12 10.13 -1.06 15.27
C HIS A 12 9.21 0.16 15.36
N HIS A 13 9.70 1.23 15.97
CA HIS A 13 8.96 2.47 16.09
C HIS A 13 9.01 3.16 14.73
N THR A 14 7.84 3.54 14.20
CA THR A 14 7.63 4.11 12.86
C THR A 14 8.16 5.57 12.76
N ALA A 15 9.39 5.83 13.19
CA ALA A 15 10.08 7.10 12.96
C ALA A 15 10.21 7.42 11.45
N ILE A 16 10.15 6.38 10.61
CA ILE A 16 10.14 6.46 9.16
C ILE A 16 8.89 7.19 8.65
N TRP A 17 7.73 7.02 9.30
CA TRP A 17 6.46 7.58 8.81
C TRP A 17 6.48 9.10 8.73
N LYS A 18 7.00 9.77 9.77
CA LYS A 18 7.12 11.24 9.77
C LYS A 18 8.06 11.74 8.66
N ARG A 19 9.18 11.05 8.44
CA ARG A 19 10.13 11.37 7.35
C ARG A 19 9.52 11.15 5.98
N TYR A 20 8.79 10.05 5.81
CA TYR A 20 8.05 9.73 4.59
C TYR A 20 7.00 10.80 4.28
N VAL A 21 6.15 11.14 5.25
CA VAL A 21 5.13 12.19 5.12
C VAL A 21 5.76 13.55 4.84
N ALA A 22 6.88 13.90 5.48
CA ALA A 22 7.59 15.15 5.21
C ALA A 22 8.18 15.20 3.79
N ALA A 23 8.75 14.10 3.31
CA ALA A 23 9.22 13.98 1.93
C ALA A 23 8.07 14.10 0.92
N LEU A 24 6.91 13.51 1.22
CA LEU A 24 5.71 13.59 0.41
C LEU A 24 5.15 15.02 0.36
N LYS A 25 5.09 15.72 1.50
CA LYS A 25 4.68 17.14 1.57
C LYS A 25 5.60 18.06 0.77
N ARG A 26 6.92 17.83 0.82
CA ARG A 26 7.92 18.63 0.08
C ARG A 26 7.81 18.49 -1.44
N ARG A 27 7.31 17.35 -1.93
CA ARG A 27 7.14 17.08 -3.38
C ARG A 27 5.84 17.65 -3.96
N GLY A 28 5.02 18.32 -3.15
CA GLY A 28 3.67 18.73 -3.53
C GLY A 28 2.73 17.54 -3.41
N PHE A 29 2.03 17.45 -2.27
CA PHE A 29 1.06 16.39 -2.06
C PHE A 29 -0.09 16.56 -3.04
N LEU A 30 -0.14 15.72 -4.07
CA LEU A 30 -1.32 15.60 -4.93
C LEU A 30 -2.39 14.84 -4.14
N LEU A 31 -3.40 15.58 -3.68
CA LEU A 31 -4.58 14.98 -3.07
C LEU A 31 -5.36 14.28 -4.19
N ILE A 32 -5.21 12.97 -4.31
CA ILE A 32 -6.00 12.18 -5.26
C ILE A 32 -7.36 11.91 -4.62
N ARG A 33 -8.42 12.42 -5.27
CA ARG A 33 -9.79 12.13 -4.88
C ARG A 33 -10.23 10.86 -5.60
N LEU A 34 -10.40 9.79 -4.84
CA LEU A 34 -10.99 8.56 -5.34
C LEU A 34 -12.50 8.73 -5.47
N ASP A 35 -13.05 8.28 -6.59
CA ASP A 35 -14.49 8.18 -6.73
C ASP A 35 -15.05 7.11 -5.79
N LYS A 36 -16.11 7.47 -5.07
CA LYS A 36 -16.76 6.60 -4.07
C LYS A 36 -17.70 5.58 -4.72
N ASN A 37 -18.12 5.84 -5.95
CA ASN A 37 -19.04 4.97 -6.67
C ASN A 37 -18.30 3.87 -7.47
N THR A 38 -16.97 3.92 -7.50
CA THR A 38 -16.16 2.91 -8.17
C THR A 38 -16.09 1.63 -7.35
N THR A 39 -16.48 0.50 -7.94
CA THR A 39 -16.32 -0.83 -7.34
C THR A 39 -14.86 -1.25 -7.45
N TRP A 40 -14.08 -1.02 -6.40
CA TRP A 40 -12.64 -1.30 -6.39
C TRP A 40 -12.32 -2.80 -6.33
N LEU A 41 -13.19 -3.59 -5.72
CA LEU A 41 -13.08 -5.05 -5.63
C LEU A 41 -13.84 -5.70 -6.78
N ALA A 42 -13.32 -6.81 -7.32
CA ALA A 42 -14.07 -7.57 -8.29
C ALA A 42 -15.31 -8.20 -7.63
N ASP A 43 -16.45 -8.17 -8.33
CA ASP A 43 -17.66 -8.85 -7.92
C ASP A 43 -17.46 -10.36 -8.03
N ASN A 44 -17.13 -10.98 -6.90
CA ASN A 44 -17.00 -12.43 -6.71
C ASN A 44 -15.92 -13.09 -7.57
N ALA A 45 -14.72 -13.21 -6.99
CA ALA A 45 -13.79 -14.27 -7.35
C ALA A 45 -14.52 -15.61 -7.18
N ALA A 46 -14.85 -16.26 -8.29
CA ALA A 46 -15.45 -17.58 -8.31
C ALA A 46 -14.68 -18.50 -7.34
N ALA A 47 -15.41 -18.96 -6.34
CA ALA A 47 -14.91 -19.71 -5.21
C ALA A 47 -14.21 -20.99 -5.66
N LEU A 48 -12.88 -21.00 -5.67
CA LEU A 48 -12.11 -22.19 -5.28
C LEU A 48 -10.60 -21.99 -5.05
N ALA A 49 -9.99 -20.82 -5.31
CA ALA A 49 -8.55 -20.64 -5.02
C ALA A 49 -7.99 -19.21 -4.85
N ALA A 50 -8.71 -18.14 -5.19
CA ALA A 50 -8.03 -16.87 -5.52
C ALA A 50 -8.00 -15.85 -4.37
N THR A 51 -6.83 -15.29 -4.13
CA THR A 51 -6.61 -13.98 -3.49
C THR A 51 -7.65 -12.95 -3.93
N PRO A 52 -8.01 -11.95 -3.08
CA PRO A 52 -8.98 -10.93 -3.46
C PRO A 52 -8.60 -10.31 -4.81
N ALA A 53 -9.42 -10.57 -5.84
CA ALA A 53 -9.20 -10.04 -7.17
C ALA A 53 -9.59 -8.56 -7.16
N PHE A 54 -8.62 -7.69 -7.41
CA PHE A 54 -8.87 -6.28 -7.64
C PHE A 54 -9.66 -6.12 -8.95
N SER A 55 -10.56 -5.13 -9.01
CA SER A 55 -11.24 -4.76 -10.26
C SER A 55 -10.21 -4.25 -11.29
N ASP A 56 -10.57 -4.33 -12.56
CA ASP A 56 -9.76 -3.76 -13.65
C ASP A 56 -9.51 -2.25 -13.43
N VAL A 57 -10.52 -1.53 -12.94
CA VAL A 57 -10.44 -0.11 -12.62
C VAL A 57 -9.44 0.16 -11.49
N ALA A 58 -9.38 -0.69 -10.47
CA ALA A 58 -8.40 -0.58 -9.39
C ALA A 58 -6.96 -0.81 -9.88
N ILE A 59 -6.76 -1.80 -10.76
CA ILE A 59 -5.46 -2.11 -11.35
C ILE A 59 -5.00 -0.95 -12.24
N GLN A 60 -5.86 -0.47 -13.14
CA GLN A 60 -5.55 0.64 -14.05
C GLN A 60 -5.22 1.92 -13.27
N PHE A 61 -5.94 2.19 -12.18
CA PHE A 61 -5.65 3.31 -11.30
C PHE A 61 -4.24 3.22 -10.69
N CYS A 62 -3.87 2.06 -10.12
CA CYS A 62 -2.55 1.85 -9.54
C CYS A 62 -1.42 2.05 -10.56
N VAL A 63 -1.56 1.49 -11.77
CA VAL A 63 -0.57 1.69 -12.85
C VAL A 63 -0.47 3.17 -13.22
N SER A 64 -1.61 3.86 -13.34
CA SER A 64 -1.64 5.30 -13.66
C SER A 64 -0.95 6.14 -12.59
N VAL A 65 -1.15 5.84 -11.31
CA VAL A 65 -0.46 6.48 -10.19
C VAL A 65 1.04 6.22 -10.25
N THR A 66 1.46 4.98 -10.50
CA THR A 66 2.88 4.63 -10.63
C THR A 66 3.56 5.42 -11.74
N VAL A 67 2.93 5.52 -12.92
CA VAL A 67 3.43 6.32 -14.05
C VAL A 67 3.44 7.82 -13.72
N LEU A 68 2.35 8.35 -13.16
CA LEU A 68 2.20 9.78 -12.84
C LEU A 68 3.27 10.27 -11.86
N PHE A 69 3.64 9.46 -10.88
CA PHE A 69 4.68 9.80 -9.90
C PHE A 69 6.07 9.27 -10.27
N THR A 70 6.23 8.68 -11.45
CA THR A 70 7.51 8.12 -11.92
C THR A 70 8.10 7.14 -10.91
N LEU A 71 7.24 6.32 -10.31
CA LEU A 71 7.63 5.27 -9.37
C LEU A 71 8.08 4.03 -10.16
N PRO A 72 9.02 3.24 -9.63
CA PRO A 72 9.40 1.97 -10.25
C PRO A 72 8.21 0.99 -10.26
N LEU A 73 7.99 0.33 -11.40
CA LEU A 73 6.99 -0.74 -11.59
C LEU A 73 7.51 -2.08 -11.06
#